data_AF-A0AAN9FY63-F1
#
_entry.id   AF-A0AAN9FY63-F1
#
_cell.length_a   1.000
_cell.length_b   1.000
_cell.length_c   1.000
_cell.angle_alpha   90.00
_cell.angle_beta   90.00
_cell.angle_gamma   90.00
#
_symmetry.space_group_name_H-M   'P 1'
#
loop_
_entity.id
_entity.type
_entity.pdbx_description
1 polymer ?
#
loop_
_entity_poly.entity_id
_entity_poly.type
_entity_poly.pdbx_seq_one_letter_code
_entity_poly.pdbx_strand_id
1 'polypeptide(L)'
;MAAASASSSSELPECPVCHDGYQEPKILPCTHLVCKKCVVSWLHKAGVKGGCPLCRARILPSTSRGQRDLDTLVNDLPTDLATMALVDSHKTPAV
;
A
#
# COMPACT_ATOMS: atom_id res chain seq x y z
N MET A 1 -9.99 -22.46 40.09
CA MET A 1 -10.60 -21.14 39.78
C MET A 1 -9.94 -20.65 38.51
N ALA A 2 -10.76 -20.36 37.49
CA ALA A 2 -10.36 -19.64 36.29
C ALA A 2 -9.93 -18.21 36.65
N ALA A 3 -9.01 -17.65 35.87
CA ALA A 3 -9.20 -16.41 35.13
C ALA A 3 -7.84 -15.78 34.80
N ALA A 4 -7.72 -15.39 33.53
CA ALA A 4 -7.04 -14.21 33.00
C ALA A 4 -5.59 -13.96 33.49
N SER A 5 -4.67 -13.57 32.63
CA SER A 5 -4.61 -12.14 32.34
C SER A 5 -3.57 -11.84 31.30
N ALA A 6 -3.96 -10.93 30.41
CA ALA A 6 -3.11 -10.12 29.57
C ALA A 6 -2.20 -10.91 28.61
N SER A 7 -2.81 -11.57 27.63
CA SER A 7 -2.29 -11.38 26.28
C SER A 7 -2.44 -9.89 25.99
N SER A 8 -1.49 -9.08 26.45
CA SER A 8 -1.23 -7.79 25.86
C SER A 8 -0.75 -8.10 24.45
N SER A 9 -1.70 -8.48 23.59
CA SER A 9 -1.53 -8.40 22.16
C SER A 9 -1.44 -6.91 21.96
N SER A 10 -0.22 -6.38 22.09
CA SER A 10 0.16 -5.18 21.40
C SER A 10 -0.08 -5.55 19.96
N GLU A 11 -1.30 -5.30 19.47
CA GLU A 11 -1.69 -5.41 18.07
C GLU A 11 -0.96 -4.26 17.38
N LEU A 12 0.36 -4.38 17.35
CA LEU A 12 1.21 -3.48 16.59
C LEU A 12 0.67 -3.56 15.16
N PRO A 13 0.49 -2.42 14.49
CA PRO A 13 -0.01 -2.44 13.13
C PRO A 13 0.92 -3.35 12.30
N GLU A 14 0.40 -4.49 11.87
CA GLU A 14 1.09 -5.51 11.10
C GLU A 14 0.53 -5.57 9.68
N CYS A 15 1.37 -5.97 8.75
CA CYS A 15 1.00 -6.05 7.35
C CYS A 15 0.00 -7.20 7.13
N PRO A 16 -1.18 -6.97 6.57
CA PRO A 16 -2.21 -8.00 6.37
C PRO A 16 -1.85 -9.05 5.30
N VAL A 17 -0.68 -8.93 4.68
CA VAL A 17 -0.18 -9.85 3.66
C VAL A 17 0.89 -10.79 4.22
N CYS A 18 1.81 -10.28 5.04
CA CYS A 18 2.88 -11.09 5.65
C CYS A 18 2.70 -11.34 7.15
N HIS A 19 1.75 -10.68 7.80
CA HIS A 19 1.50 -10.75 9.26
C HIS A 19 2.75 -10.44 10.08
N ASP A 20 3.55 -9.50 9.57
CA ASP A 20 4.79 -9.01 10.18
C ASP A 20 4.73 -7.48 10.29
N GLY A 21 5.63 -6.90 11.07
CA GLY A 21 5.79 -5.45 11.14
C GLY A 21 6.00 -4.81 9.76
N TYR A 22 5.38 -3.66 9.53
CA TYR A 22 5.48 -2.96 8.25
C TYR A 22 6.92 -2.59 7.88
N GLN A 23 7.48 -3.25 6.86
CA GLN A 23 8.73 -2.86 6.20
C GLN A 23 8.41 -2.12 4.89
N GLU A 24 8.78 -0.84 4.84
CA GLU A 24 8.45 0.07 3.72
C GLU A 24 6.93 0.06 3.41
N PRO A 25 6.08 0.51 4.34
CA PRO A 25 4.63 0.48 4.16
C PRO A 25 4.17 1.41 3.04
N LYS A 26 3.54 0.89 2.00
CA LYS A 26 2.97 1.67 0.90
C LYS A 26 1.47 1.86 1.09
N ILE A 27 1.01 3.11 0.98
CA ILE A 27 -0.41 3.48 1.05
C ILE A 27 -1.01 3.39 -0.34
N LEU A 28 -1.86 2.39 -0.53
CA LEU A 28 -2.60 2.18 -1.76
C LEU A 28 -3.58 3.34 -2.02
N PRO A 29 -4.01 3.59 -3.27
CA PRO A 29 -4.99 4.65 -3.59
C PRO A 29 -6.36 4.44 -2.92
N CYS A 30 -6.60 3.24 -2.39
CA CYS A 30 -7.75 2.88 -1.57
C CYS A 30 -7.48 3.00 -0.06
N THR A 31 -6.46 3.78 0.33
CA THR A 31 -6.04 4.06 1.72
C THR A 31 -5.67 2.85 2.56
N HIS A 32 -5.26 1.74 1.93
CA HIS A 32 -4.79 0.55 2.63
C HIS A 32 -3.27 0.51 2.71
N LEU A 33 -2.72 0.11 3.85
CA LEU A 33 -1.28 0.02 4.09
C LEU A 33 -0.80 -1.43 3.91
N VAL A 34 0.26 -1.64 3.15
CA VAL A 34 0.90 -2.95 2.95
C VAL A 34 2.40 -2.79 2.73
N CYS A 35 3.22 -3.79 3.04
CA CYS A 35 4.65 -3.72 2.73
C CYS A 35 4.86 -3.61 1.21
N LYS A 36 5.83 -2.79 0.77
CA LYS A 36 6.25 -2.67 -0.63
C LYS A 36 6.46 -4.02 -1.30
N LYS A 37 7.22 -4.91 -0.68
CA LYS A 37 7.48 -6.27 -1.21
C LYS A 37 6.21 -7.11 -1.35
N CYS A 38 5.27 -6.96 -0.42
CA CYS A 38 4.00 -7.68 -0.42
C CYS A 38 3.12 -7.23 -1.59
N VAL A 39 2.98 -5.91 -1.82
CA VAL A 39 2.18 -5.39 -2.94
C VAL A 39 2.85 -5.68 -4.29
N VAL A 40 4.17 -5.55 -4.41
CA VAL A 40 4.92 -5.94 -5.63
C VAL A 40 4.66 -7.40 -5.96
N SER A 41 4.88 -8.30 -4.99
CA SER A 41 4.70 -9.75 -5.21
C SER A 41 3.26 -10.10 -5.56
N TRP A 42 2.30 -9.44 -4.92
CA TRP A 42 0.88 -9.59 -5.20
C TRP A 42 0.53 -9.15 -6.63
N LEU A 43 0.98 -7.97 -7.04
CA LEU A 43 0.75 -7.42 -8.37
C LEU A 43 1.49 -8.24 -9.45
N HIS A 44 2.69 -8.75 -9.17
CA HIS A 44 3.39 -9.69 -10.06
C HIS A 44 2.59 -10.97 -10.29
N LYS A 45 1.95 -11.51 -9.24
CA LYS A 45 1.08 -12.71 -9.36
C LYS A 45 -0.24 -12.40 -10.06
N ALA A 46 -0.85 -11.24 -9.79
CA ALA A 46 -2.16 -10.85 -10.33
C ALA A 46 -2.10 -10.24 -11.74
N GLY A 47 -0.91 -9.84 -12.21
CA GLY A 47 -0.68 -9.22 -13.51
C GLY A 47 -1.29 -7.82 -13.65
N VAL A 48 -1.57 -7.40 -14.89
CA VAL A 48 -2.04 -6.04 -15.23
C VAL A 48 -3.42 -5.69 -14.65
N LYS A 49 -4.12 -6.66 -14.06
CA LYS A 49 -5.41 -6.48 -13.35
C LYS A 49 -5.25 -6.47 -11.83
N GLY A 50 -4.03 -6.52 -11.32
CA GLY A 50 -3.76 -6.56 -9.89
C GLY A 50 -4.33 -5.33 -9.17
N GLY A 51 -5.26 -5.59 -8.25
CA GLY A 51 -5.82 -4.62 -7.33
C GLY A 51 -5.28 -4.80 -5.92
N CYS A 52 -5.74 -3.96 -4.99
CA CYS A 52 -5.44 -4.05 -3.55
C CYS A 52 -5.75 -5.46 -3.01
N PRO A 53 -4.84 -6.08 -2.23
CA PRO A 53 -5.10 -7.41 -1.66
C PRO A 53 -6.25 -7.39 -0.63
N LEU A 54 -6.60 -6.23 -0.07
CA LEU A 54 -7.66 -6.09 0.92
C LEU A 54 -9.03 -5.82 0.29
N CYS A 55 -9.13 -4.80 -0.56
CA CYS A 55 -10.41 -4.34 -1.11
C CYS A 55 -10.55 -4.54 -2.62
N ARG A 56 -9.53 -5.08 -3.29
CA ARG A 56 -9.47 -5.28 -4.75
C ARG A 56 -9.57 -3.98 -5.58
N ALA A 57 -9.45 -2.82 -4.93
CA ALA A 57 -9.39 -1.53 -5.62
C ALA A 57 -8.20 -1.47 -6.57
N ARG A 58 -8.39 -0.84 -7.73
CA ARG A 58 -7.36 -0.77 -8.76
C ARG A 58 -6.18 0.09 -8.29
N ILE A 59 -4.97 -0.47 -8.36
CA ILE A 59 -3.74 0.24 -7.97
C ILE A 59 -3.11 0.92 -9.19
N LEU A 60 -3.12 0.24 -10.34
CA LEU A 60 -2.46 0.70 -11.56
C LEU A 60 -3.48 1.32 -12.55
N PRO A 61 -3.18 2.48 -13.15
CA PRO A 61 -4.02 3.03 -14.21
C PRO A 61 -3.97 2.13 -15.46
N SER A 62 -5.12 2.01 -16.14
CA SER A 62 -5.33 1.08 -17.29
C SER A 62 -4.45 1.35 -18.52
N THR A 63 -3.61 2.39 -18.49
CA THR A 63 -2.82 2.88 -19.62
C THR A 63 -1.40 2.31 -19.68
N SER A 64 -0.99 1.47 -18.72
CA SER A 64 0.35 0.84 -18.75
C SER A 64 0.38 -0.37 -19.71
N ARG A 65 0.33 -0.08 -21.02
CA ARG A 65 0.56 -1.07 -22.11
C ARG A 65 2.04 -1.38 -22.35
N GLY A 66 2.94 -0.74 -21.60
CA GLY A 66 4.37 -1.04 -21.62
C GLY A 66 4.73 -1.66 -20.29
N GLN A 67 5.59 -2.67 -20.34
CA GLN A 67 6.27 -3.34 -19.23
C GLN A 67 7.16 -2.35 -18.46
N ARG A 68 6.59 -1.27 -17.95
CA ARG A 68 7.25 -0.33 -17.06
C ARG A 68 7.21 -0.98 -15.69
N ASP A 69 8.39 -1.44 -15.31
CA ASP A 69 8.80 -1.98 -14.01
C ASP A 69 7.78 -1.69 -12.90
N LEU A 70 7.02 -2.72 -12.54
CA LEU A 70 5.95 -2.65 -11.54
C LEU A 70 6.48 -2.15 -10.20
N ASP A 71 7.70 -2.56 -9.86
CA ASP A 71 8.44 -2.12 -8.70
C ASP A 71 8.60 -0.60 -8.68
N THR A 72 8.95 0.03 -9.80
CA THR A 72 9.02 1.49 -9.91
C THR A 72 7.68 2.16 -9.57
N LEU A 73 6.56 1.66 -10.12
CA LEU A 73 5.22 2.21 -9.83
C LEU A 73 4.81 2.06 -8.37
N VAL A 74 5.19 0.95 -7.72
CA VAL A 74 4.96 0.77 -6.29
C VAL A 74 5.87 1.69 -5.48
N ASN A 75 7.09 1.95 -5.93
CA ASN A 75 8.01 2.88 -5.27
C ASN A 75 7.49 4.32 -5.29
N ASP A 76 6.81 4.74 -6.35
CA ASP A 76 6.16 6.06 -6.45
C ASP A 76 4.95 6.23 -5.51
N LEU A 77 4.44 5.14 -4.94
CA LEU A 77 3.28 5.18 -4.05
C LEU A 77 3.66 5.83 -2.70
N PRO A 78 2.84 6.74 -2.13
CA PRO A 78 3.17 7.38 -0.87
C PRO A 78 3.27 6.36 0.27
N THR A 79 4.25 6.57 1.13
CA THR A 79 4.58 5.69 2.26
C THR A 79 3.96 6.21 3.57
N ASP A 80 3.57 7.49 3.59
CA ASP A 80 3.16 8.22 4.80
C ASP A 80 1.95 9.14 4.52
N LEU A 81 0.99 9.15 5.45
CA LEU A 81 -0.24 9.94 5.35
C LEU A 81 0.05 11.46 5.31
N ALA A 82 1.11 11.93 5.96
CA ALA A 82 1.49 13.34 5.94
C ALA A 82 2.04 13.78 4.57
N THR A 83 2.51 12.84 3.73
CA THR A 83 3.02 13.19 2.39
C THR A 83 1.88 13.48 1.40
N MET A 84 0.66 12.97 1.66
CA MET A 84 -0.53 13.33 0.86
C MET A 84 -0.97 14.78 1.07
N ALA A 85 -0.56 15.43 2.18
CA ALA A 85 -0.82 16.85 2.43
C ALA A 85 0.12 17.79 1.67
N LEU A 86 1.23 17.28 1.14
CA LEU A 86 2.25 18.08 0.43
C LEU A 86 2.02 18.07 -1.09
N VAL A 87 1.27 17.10 -1.60
CA VAL A 87 0.84 17.03 -3.02
C VAL A 87 -0.41 17.90 -3.24
N ASP A 88 -0.37 19.11 -2.69
CA ASP A 88 -1.19 20.25 -3.10
C ASP A 88 -0.24 21.43 -3.38
N SER A 89 0.62 21.29 -4.39
CA SER A 89 1.51 22.38 -4.81
C SER A 89 1.83 22.39 -6.30
N HIS A 90 1.06 21.70 -7.15
CA HIS A 90 1.34 21.73 -8.60
C HIS A 90 0.10 21.64 -9.51
N LYS A 91 -0.94 22.47 -9.29
CA LYS A 91 -1.74 23.06 -10.40
C LYS A 91 -2.68 24.20 -9.92
N THR A 92 -2.15 25.39 -9.63
CA THR A 92 -2.88 26.64 -9.91
C THR A 92 -2.26 27.29 -11.15
N PRO A 93 -2.93 27.31 -12.32
CA PRO A 93 -2.60 28.27 -13.36
C PRO A 93 -3.26 29.60 -12.97
N ALA A 94 -2.49 30.52 -12.41
CA ALA A 94 -2.86 31.92 -12.29
C ALA A 94 -1.90 32.75 -13.14
N VAL A 95 -2.26 32.91 -14.43
CA VAL A 95 -1.98 34.11 -15.24
C VAL A 95 -3.01 34.16 -16.36
#